data_AF-A0A2K5JFK2-F1
#
_entry.id   AF-A0A2K5JFK2-F1
#
_cell.length_a   1.000
_cell.length_b   1.000
_cell.length_c   1.000
_cell.angle_alpha   90.00
_cell.angle_beta   90.00
_cell.angle_gamma   90.00
#
_symmetry.space_group_name_H-M   'P 1'
#
loop_
_entity.id
_entity.type
_entity.pdbx_description
1 polymer ?
#
loop_
_entity_poly.entity_id
_entity_poly.type
_entity_poly.pdbx_seq_one_letter_code
_entity_poly.pdbx_strand_id
1 'polypeptide(L)'
;MISRRNAEPLRFLPDESRSLPPPKLTDPRLLYIGFLGYCTGLVDNVIRRRPVVSADYMYAVRNREMFGYMKLHPEDFPEKEKKTYAEIFEKFHPIR
;
A
#
# COMPACT_ATOMS: atom_id res chain seq x y z
N MET A 1 28.69 11.73 22.92
CA MET A 1 28.39 11.34 21.51
C MET A 1 27.56 12.38 20.75
N ILE A 2 26.64 13.12 21.40
CA ILE A 2 25.81 14.14 20.74
C ILE A 2 26.68 15.25 20.09
N SER A 3 27.66 15.80 20.81
CA SER A 3 28.54 16.87 20.27
C SER A 3 29.40 16.50 19.06
N ARG A 4 29.72 15.21 18.83
CA ARG A 4 30.54 14.76 17.68
C ARG A 4 29.72 14.54 16.40
N ARG A 5 28.39 14.40 16.51
CA ARG A 5 27.49 14.18 15.37
C ARG A 5 27.04 15.49 14.70
N ASN A 6 27.32 16.64 15.33
CA ASN A 6 26.65 17.92 15.07
C ASN A 6 27.28 18.80 13.97
N ALA A 7 28.17 18.29 13.11
CA ALA A 7 28.66 19.08 11.98
C ALA A 7 27.55 19.35 10.94
N GLU A 8 26.63 18.38 10.75
CA GLU A 8 25.45 18.50 9.89
C GLU A 8 24.23 17.87 10.60
N PRO A 9 23.37 18.66 11.26
CA PRO A 9 22.42 18.17 12.26
C PRO A 9 21.27 17.30 11.72
N LEU A 10 21.00 17.30 10.41
CA LEU A 10 19.91 16.54 9.78
C LEU A 10 20.37 15.29 9.02
N ARG A 11 21.65 14.95 9.13
CA ARG A 11 22.23 13.89 8.33
C ARG A 11 22.12 12.54 9.02
N PHE A 12 21.26 11.66 8.49
CA PHE A 12 21.06 10.30 9.03
C PHE A 12 22.34 9.45 8.99
N LEU A 13 23.13 9.53 7.90
CA LEU A 13 24.40 8.82 7.71
C LEU A 13 25.52 9.80 7.26
N PRO A 14 26.64 9.92 7.99
CA PRO A 14 27.76 10.81 7.62
C PRO A 14 28.54 10.28 6.41
N ASP A 15 29.27 11.13 5.68
CA ASP A 15 30.08 10.72 4.51
C ASP A 15 31.12 9.63 4.86
N GLU A 16 31.69 9.69 6.07
CA GLU A 16 32.63 8.70 6.59
C GLU A 16 32.06 7.27 6.60
N SER A 17 30.74 7.12 6.73
CA SER A 17 30.07 5.80 6.77
C SER A 17 30.17 5.03 5.45
N ARG A 18 30.45 5.72 4.33
CA ARG A 18 30.64 5.10 3.01
C ARG A 18 31.93 4.27 2.93
N SER A 19 32.87 4.50 3.84
CA SER A 19 34.12 3.73 3.93
C SER A 19 33.94 2.38 4.62
N LEU A 20 32.84 2.18 5.35
CA LEU A 20 32.54 0.92 6.03
C LEU A 20 31.95 -0.09 5.03
N PRO A 21 32.21 -1.39 5.21
CA PRO A 21 31.55 -2.41 4.41
C PRO A 21 30.04 -2.40 4.71
N PRO A 22 29.17 -2.29 3.69
CA PRO A 22 27.73 -2.31 3.91
C PRO A 22 27.26 -3.70 4.38
N PRO A 23 26.14 -3.77 5.12
CA PRO A 23 25.52 -5.03 5.46
C PRO A 23 25.13 -5.80 4.20
N LYS A 24 25.30 -7.12 4.22
CA LYS A 24 24.89 -7.98 3.11
C LYS A 24 23.38 -8.13 3.09
N LEU A 25 22.82 -8.38 1.92
CA LEU A 25 21.39 -8.65 1.78
C LEU A 25 20.95 -9.92 2.53
N THR A 26 21.89 -10.84 2.79
CA THR A 26 21.67 -12.09 3.53
C THR A 26 22.00 -11.98 5.02
N ASP A 27 22.24 -10.79 5.54
CA ASP A 27 22.53 -10.62 6.97
C ASP A 27 21.34 -11.08 7.83
N PRO A 28 21.56 -11.86 8.90
CA PRO A 28 20.48 -12.42 9.72
C PRO A 28 19.61 -11.34 10.37
N ARG A 29 20.18 -10.16 10.62
CA ARG A 29 19.45 -9.00 11.14
C ARG A 29 18.44 -8.47 10.12
N LEU A 30 18.82 -8.41 8.84
CA LEU A 30 17.94 -7.95 7.77
C LEU A 30 16.85 -8.99 7.50
N LEU A 31 17.20 -10.27 7.53
CA LEU A 31 16.23 -11.37 7.44
C LEU A 31 15.19 -11.31 8.57
N TYR A 32 15.63 -11.03 9.80
CA TYR A 32 14.72 -10.86 10.93
C TYR A 32 13.79 -9.66 10.78
N ILE A 33 14.28 -8.52 10.27
CA ILE A 33 13.44 -7.36 9.97
C ILE A 33 12.39 -7.71 8.90
N GLY A 34 12.78 -8.45 7.86
CA GLY A 34 11.85 -8.97 6.85
C GLY A 34 10.78 -9.89 7.45
N PHE A 35 11.17 -10.76 8.37
CA PHE A 35 10.24 -11.62 9.11
C PHE A 35 9.25 -10.83 9.96
N LEU A 36 9.69 -9.75 10.63
CA LEU A 36 8.78 -8.85 11.35
C LEU A 36 7.75 -8.20 10.40
N GLY A 37 8.17 -7.80 9.21
CA GLY A 37 7.26 -7.32 8.16
C GLY A 37 6.23 -8.37 7.76
N TYR A 38 6.64 -9.63 7.60
CA TYR A 38 5.74 -10.75 7.32
C TYR A 38 4.71 -10.96 8.44
N CYS A 39 5.14 -11.02 9.70
CA CYS A 39 4.24 -11.11 10.85
C CYS A 39 3.25 -9.95 10.91
N THR A 40 3.69 -8.73 10.56
CA THR A 40 2.83 -7.54 10.50
C THR A 40 1.71 -7.72 9.48
N GLY A 41 2.01 -8.27 8.30
CA GLY A 41 1.00 -8.59 7.27
C GLY A 41 -0.01 -9.65 7.73
N LEU A 42 0.46 -10.70 8.42
CA LEU A 42 -0.44 -11.71 9.00
C LEU A 42 -1.39 -11.09 10.04
N VAL A 43 -0.86 -10.22 10.91
CA VAL A 43 -1.65 -9.52 11.94
C VAL A 43 -2.67 -8.57 11.32
N ASP A 44 -2.33 -7.83 10.25
CA ASP A 44 -3.29 -6.99 9.54
C ASP A 44 -4.46 -7.81 8.98
N ASN A 45 -4.16 -8.98 8.41
CA ASN A 45 -5.20 -9.90 7.95
C ASN A 45 -6.08 -10.41 9.09
N VAL A 46 -5.50 -10.73 10.26
CA VAL A 46 -6.25 -11.15 11.46
C VAL A 46 -7.17 -10.03 11.96
N ILE A 47 -6.67 -8.80 12.09
CA ILE A 47 -7.44 -7.64 12.57
C ILE A 47 -8.66 -7.41 11.67
N ARG A 48 -8.48 -7.54 10.36
CA ARG A 48 -9.52 -7.35 9.35
C ARG A 48 -10.42 -8.58 9.15
N ARG A 49 -10.25 -9.64 9.96
CA ARG A 49 -10.96 -10.92 9.86
C ARG A 49 -10.90 -11.52 8.45
N ARG A 50 -9.77 -11.33 7.77
CA ARG A 50 -9.47 -11.89 6.45
C ARG A 50 -8.74 -13.23 6.61
N PRO A 51 -8.80 -14.13 5.62
CA PRO A 51 -8.02 -15.36 5.68
C PRO A 51 -6.52 -15.04 5.68
N VAL A 52 -5.84 -15.45 6.75
CA VAL A 52 -4.52 -14.94 7.14
C VAL A 52 -3.45 -15.09 6.07
N VAL A 53 -3.47 -16.20 5.32
CA VAL A 53 -2.46 -16.54 4.32
C VAL A 53 -2.93 -16.31 2.89
N SER A 54 -4.24 -16.39 2.62
CA SER A 54 -4.79 -16.42 1.26
C SER A 54 -5.58 -15.17 0.87
N ALA A 55 -5.72 -14.18 1.75
CA ALA A 55 -6.50 -12.97 1.48
C ALA A 55 -6.12 -12.32 0.15
N ASP A 56 -4.83 -12.11 -0.09
CA ASP A 56 -4.34 -11.42 -1.29
C ASP A 56 -4.67 -12.20 -2.57
N TYR A 57 -4.50 -13.53 -2.53
CA TYR A 57 -4.86 -14.39 -3.66
C TYR A 57 -6.37 -14.38 -3.92
N MET A 58 -7.19 -14.46 -2.87
CA MET A 58 -8.65 -14.42 -2.99
C MET A 58 -9.15 -13.10 -3.59
N TYR A 59 -8.56 -11.97 -3.17
CA TYR A 59 -8.88 -10.67 -3.77
C TYR A 59 -8.44 -10.58 -5.23
N ALA A 60 -7.27 -11.13 -5.58
CA ALA A 60 -6.81 -11.18 -6.95
C ALA A 60 -7.71 -12.04 -7.85
N VAL A 61 -8.13 -13.22 -7.38
CA VAL A 61 -9.08 -14.09 -8.09
C VAL A 61 -10.41 -13.38 -8.28
N ARG A 62 -10.98 -12.82 -7.21
CA ARG A 62 -12.24 -12.09 -7.26
C ARG A 62 -12.21 -10.93 -8.26
N ASN A 63 -11.13 -10.16 -8.27
CA ASN A 63 -10.97 -9.05 -9.22
C ASN A 63 -10.84 -9.56 -10.66
N ARG A 64 -10.05 -10.62 -10.88
CA ARG A 64 -9.89 -11.25 -12.19
C ARG A 64 -11.24 -11.74 -12.72
N GLU A 65 -12.05 -12.39 -11.90
CA GLU A 65 -13.38 -12.89 -12.26
C GLU A 65 -14.33 -11.73 -12.58
N MET A 66 -14.36 -10.69 -11.74
CA MET A 66 -15.20 -9.52 -11.95
C MET A 66 -14.89 -8.82 -13.29
N PHE A 67 -13.60 -8.55 -13.57
CA PHE A 67 -13.20 -7.95 -14.84
C PHE A 67 -13.42 -8.88 -16.03
N GLY A 68 -13.23 -10.19 -15.85
CA GLY A 68 -13.55 -11.20 -16.86
C GLY A 68 -15.04 -11.20 -17.22
N TYR A 69 -15.91 -11.21 -16.21
CA TYR A 69 -17.37 -11.17 -16.40
C TYR A 69 -17.82 -9.91 -17.14
N MET A 70 -17.35 -8.73 -16.70
CA MET A 70 -17.68 -7.44 -17.32
C MET A 70 -17.21 -7.35 -18.78
N LYS A 71 -16.09 -7.99 -19.11
CA LYS A 71 -15.59 -8.06 -20.49
C LYS A 71 -16.42 -8.98 -21.39
N LEU A 72 -16.97 -10.06 -20.82
CA LEU A 72 -17.81 -11.02 -21.54
C LEU A 72 -19.23 -10.52 -21.78
N HIS A 73 -19.75 -9.65 -20.90
CA HIS A 73 -21.12 -9.13 -20.94
C HIS A 73 -21.13 -7.59 -21.00
N PRO A 74 -20.62 -6.98 -22.09
CA PRO A 74 -20.63 -5.53 -22.23
C PRO A 74 -22.05 -4.92 -22.26
N GLU A 75 -23.06 -5.71 -22.63
CA GLU A 75 -24.49 -5.33 -22.62
C GLU A 75 -25.05 -5.07 -21.21
N ASP A 76 -24.54 -5.78 -20.19
CA ASP A 76 -24.94 -5.59 -18.78
C ASP A 76 -24.33 -4.32 -18.19
N PHE A 77 -23.19 -3.87 -18.73
CA PHE A 77 -22.40 -2.75 -18.23
C PHE A 77 -22.19 -1.67 -19.31
N PRO A 78 -23.25 -1.03 -19.82
CA PRO A 78 -23.12 0.04 -20.80
C PRO A 78 -22.36 1.23 -20.19
N GLU A 79 -21.42 1.79 -20.96
CA GLU A 79 -20.74 3.01 -20.55
C GLU A 79 -21.72 4.18 -20.56
N LYS A 80 -22.05 4.67 -19.35
CA LYS A 80 -22.95 5.81 -19.21
C LYS A 80 -22.19 7.09 -19.53
N GLU A 81 -22.81 7.97 -20.31
CA GLU A 81 -22.28 9.31 -20.57
C GLU A 81 -22.08 10.05 -19.24
N LYS A 82 -20.84 10.50 -19.01
CA LYS A 82 -20.48 11.25 -17.81
C LYS A 82 -20.86 12.71 -18.00
N LYS A 83 -21.94 13.14 -17.36
CA LYS A 83 -22.38 14.54 -17.35
C LYS A 83 -21.51 15.37 -16.40
N THR A 84 -21.21 16.59 -16.80
CA THR A 84 -20.45 17.53 -15.98
C THR A 84 -21.37 18.17 -14.93
N TYR A 85 -20.84 18.58 -13.77
CA TYR A 85 -21.62 19.31 -12.75
C TYR A 85 -22.24 20.63 -13.25
N ALA A 86 -21.80 21.14 -14.40
CA ALA A 86 -22.44 22.26 -15.09
C ALA A 86 -23.82 21.91 -15.68
N GLU A 87 -24.08 20.64 -15.99
CA GLU A 87 -25.31 20.13 -16.57
C GLU A 87 -26.25 19.50 -15.53
N ILE A 88 -25.73 19.19 -14.35
CA ILE A 88 -26.47 18.51 -13.27
C ILE A 88 -26.93 19.56 -12.26
N PHE A 89 -28.25 19.71 -12.10
CA PHE A 89 -28.81 20.57 -11.06
C PHE A 89 -29.22 19.74 -9.84
N GLU A 90 -28.49 19.89 -8.73
CA GLU A 90 -28.83 19.27 -7.44
C GLU A 90 -29.58 20.26 -6.55
N LYS A 91 -30.54 19.75 -5.78
CA LYS A 91 -31.30 20.55 -4.83
C LYS A 91 -30.42 20.88 -3.61
N PHE A 92 -30.12 22.16 -3.42
CA PHE A 92 -29.38 22.62 -2.24
C PHE A 92 -30.27 22.62 -0.98
N HIS A 93 -29.81 21.96 0.08
CA HIS A 93 -30.46 21.91 1.39
C HIS A 93 -29.66 22.72 2.41
N PRO A 94 -30.03 23.99 2.70
CA PRO A 94 -29.30 24.82 3.66
C PRO A 94 -29.49 24.31 5.09
N ILE A 95 -28.41 24.29 5.85
CA ILE A 95 -28.43 24.03 7.30
C ILE A 95 -28.86 25.35 7.98
N ARG A 96 -30.01 25.32 8.66
CA ARG A 96 -30.57 26.44 9.43
C ARG A 96 -30.74 26.02 10.89
#